data_AF-A0A5C7V7J8-F1
#
_entry.id   AF-A0A5C7V7J8-F1
#
_cell.length_a   1.000
_cell.length_b   1.000
_cell.length_c   1.000
_cell.angle_alpha   90.00
_cell.angle_beta   90.00
_cell.angle_gamma   90.00
#
_symmetry.space_group_name_H-M   'P 1'
#
loop_
_entity.id
_entity.type
_entity.pdbx_description
1 polymer ?
#
loop_
_entity_poly.entity_id
_entity_poly.type
_entity_poly.pdbx_seq_one_letter_code
_entity_poly.pdbx_strand_id
1 'polypeptide(L)' 'RWVDQGAVLSSAGISAGLDMSLHLVRRLHSDALARQTARQMDYDWKDHP' A
#
# COMPACT_ATOMS: atom_id res chain seq x y z
N ARG A 1 -2.48 9.43 -3.28
CA ARG A 1 -2.51 9.03 -4.70
C ARG A 1 -1.14 8.55 -5.11
N TRP A 2 -1.06 7.35 -5.69
CA TRP A 2 0.19 6.68 -6.05
C TRP A 2 0.04 6.07 -7.45
N VAL A 3 1.16 5.70 -8.09
CA VAL A 3 1.16 5.15 -9.45
C VAL A 3 2.01 3.89 -9.46
N ASP A 4 1.48 2.81 -10.03
CA ASP A 4 2.23 1.58 -10.35
C ASP A 4 2.56 1.54 -11.84
N GLN A 5 3.85 1.39 -12.18
CA GLN A 5 4.32 1.13 -13.54
C GLN A 5 5.07 -0.22 -13.61
N GLY A 6 4.63 -1.20 -12.82
CA GLY A 6 5.26 -2.51 -12.72
C GLY A 6 6.52 -2.43 -11.89
N ALA A 7 7.67 -2.14 -12.49
CA ALA A 7 8.95 -2.13 -11.77
C ALA A 7 9.15 -0.89 -10.87
N VAL A 8 8.43 0.19 -11.14
CA VAL A 8 8.57 1.47 -10.43
C VAL A 8 7.22 1.90 -9.89
N LEU A 9 7.19 2.26 -8.60
CA LEU A 9 6.05 2.88 -7.95
C LEU A 9 6.44 4.25 -7.41
N SER A 10 5.50 5.20 -7.45
CA SER A 10 5.70 6.54 -6.91
C SER A 10 4.45 7.02 -6.18
N SER A 11 4.63 7.84 -5.15
CA SER A 11 3.55 8.36 -4.30
C SER A 11 3.71 9.86 -4.04
N ALA A 12 2.60 10.60 -4.04
CA ALA A 12 2.59 12.01 -3.66
C ALA A 12 2.22 12.17 -2.17
N GLY A 13 3.22 12.26 -1.30
CA GLY A 13 3.06 12.54 0.14
C GLY A 13 2.96 11.31 1.05
N ILE A 14 2.86 11.56 2.36
CA ILE A 14 2.95 10.52 3.41
C ILE A 14 1.81 9.51 3.31
N SER A 15 0.55 9.97 3.29
CA SER A 15 -0.60 9.05 3.24
C SER A 15 -0.58 8.19 1.97
N ALA A 16 -0.26 8.80 0.82
CA ALA A 16 -0.09 8.06 -0.43
C ALA A 16 1.04 7.03 -0.37
N GLY A 17 2.12 7.34 0.36
CA GLY A 17 3.24 6.43 0.57
C GLY A 17 2.87 5.25 1.47
N LEU A 18 1.98 5.44 2.44
CA LEU A 18 1.44 4.36 3.28
C LEU A 18 0.55 3.42 2.47
N ASP A 19 -0.41 3.96 1.71
CA ASP A 19 -1.25 3.18 0.81
C ASP A 19 -0.41 2.36 -0.19
N MET A 20 0.60 2.99 -0.79
CA MET A 20 1.55 2.35 -1.72
C MET A 20 2.38 1.25 -1.05
N SER A 21 2.84 1.48 0.20
CA SER A 21 3.63 0.50 0.94
C SER A 21 2.81 -0.76 1.26
N LEU A 22 1.54 -0.61 1.63
CA LEU A 22 0.64 -1.74 1.85
C LEU A 22 0.30 -2.48 0.55
N HIS A 23 0.18 -1.76 -0.57
CA HIS A 23 0.09 -2.37 -1.90
C HIS A 23 1.34 -3.22 -2.23
N LEU A 24 2.54 -2.75 -1.89
CA LEU A 24 3.76 -3.54 -2.05
C LEU A 24 3.77 -4.80 -1.18
N VAL A 25 3.31 -4.74 0.07
CA VAL A 25 3.17 -5.92 0.94
C VAL A 25 2.23 -6.95 0.30
N ARG A 26 1.09 -6.48 -0.23
CA ARG A 26 0.14 -7.34 -0.95
C ARG A 26 0.77 -8.01 -2.16
N ARG A 27 1.50 -7.25 -2.96
CA ARG A 27 2.10 -7.70 -4.23
C ARG A 27 3.29 -8.64 -4.01
N LEU A 28 4.13 -8.38 -3.02
CA LEU A 28 5.35 -9.13 -2.76
C LEU A 28 5.14 -10.33 -1.84
N HIS A 29 4.07 -10.33 -1.04
CA HIS A 29 3.81 -11.41 -0.10
C HIS A 29 2.37 -11.94 -0.16
N SER A 30 1.38 -11.18 0.32
CA SER A 30 -0.04 -11.60 0.27
C SER A 30 -1.01 -10.48 0.66
N ASP A 31 -2.22 -10.53 0.13
CA ASP A 31 -3.32 -9.62 0.52
C ASP A 31 -3.68 -9.76 2.02
N ALA A 32 -3.65 -10.97 2.56
CA ALA A 32 -3.93 -11.24 3.96
C ALA A 32 -2.95 -10.51 4.89
N LEU A 33 -1.65 -10.54 4.58
CA LEU A 33 -0.63 -9.84 5.35
C LEU A 33 -0.81 -8.32 5.26
N ALA A 34 -1.03 -7.77 4.06
CA ALA A 34 -1.25 -6.33 3.89
C ALA A 34 -2.43 -5.82 4.73
N ARG A 35 -3.56 -6.54 4.71
CA ARG A 35 -4.73 -6.20 5.54
C ARG A 35 -4.46 -6.35 7.03
N GLN A 36 -3.68 -7.35 7.44
CA GLN A 36 -3.28 -7.51 8.84
C GLN A 36 -2.41 -6.34 9.30
N THR A 37 -1.44 -5.93 8.49
CA THR A 37 -0.57 -4.79 8.78
C THR A 37 -1.38 -3.49 8.87
N ALA A 38 -2.30 -3.24 7.92
CA ALA A 38 -3.19 -2.08 7.98
C ALA A 38 -4.01 -2.04 9.29
N ARG A 39 -4.60 -3.18 9.69
CA ARG A 39 -5.32 -3.29 10.97
C ARG A 39 -4.44 -3.07 12.19
N GLN A 40 -3.22 -3.62 12.19
CA GLN A 40 -2.27 -3.44 13.30
C GLN A 40 -1.89 -1.97 13.48
N MET A 41 -1.83 -1.21 12.39
CA MET A 41 -1.51 0.22 12.40
C MET A 41 -2.73 1.11 12.69
N ASP A 42 -3.92 0.51 12.86
CA ASP A 42 -5.20 1.22 12.89
C ASP A 42 -5.38 2.19 11.70
N TYR A 43 -4.98 1.71 10.51
CA TYR A 43 -4.94 2.50 9.29
C TYR A 43 -6.06 2.08 8.32
N ASP A 44 -6.90 3.05 7.93
CA ASP A 44 -7.92 2.88 6.88
C ASP A 44 -7.26 2.84 5.49
N TRP A 45 -6.79 1.65 5.11
CA TRP A 45 -6.09 1.44 3.85
C TRP A 45 -7.02 1.54 2.64
N LYS A 46 -6.72 2.48 1.75
CA LYS A 46 -7.46 2.69 0.50
C LYS A 46 -6.65 2.11 -0.66
N ASP A 47 -6.98 0.88 -1.03
CA ASP A 47 -6.33 0.15 -2.13
C ASP A 47 -6.80 0.66 -3.51
N HIS A 48 -6.54 1.93 -3.77
CA HIS A 48 -6.91 2.64 -5.00
C HIS A 48 -5.72 3.49 -5.47
N PRO A 49 -5.22 3.30 -6.70
CA PRO A 49 -4.17 4.16 -7.28
C PRO A 49 -4.66 5.59 -7.58
#